data_AF-A0A3Q4HPB4-F1
#
_entry.id   AF-A0A3Q4HPB4-F1
#
_cell.length_a   1.000
_cell.length_b   1.000
_cell.length_c   1.000
_cell.angle_alpha   90.00
_cell.angle_beta   90.00
_cell.angle_gamma   90.00
#
_symmetry.space_group_name_H-M   'P 1'
#
loop_
_entity.id
_entity.type
_entity.pdbx_description
1 polymer ?
#
loop_
_entity_poly.entity_id
_entity_poly.type
_entity_poly.pdbx_seq_one_letter_code
_entity_poly.pdbx_strand_id
1 'polypeptide(L)'
;MAEKELGGSHESSGLIDKNEILEANEALKSEQDEVSQSRNSQYQQDLKSVLVTSVLNLEKLDVDLYRGTHHWVPRTQRLFGGQIVGQALVAAAKSVSDSLYAHSLHCYFVRAGDPKVPVLYQVDRTRDGRSFTVRSVKAIQHGQPILICQASFQTLQPSPLQHQFPMPVVPPPEDLLTVEELIHHYLRYKPDLAEEAKKGLKKLLANEVPIEIKPVNPAHFYRLGPEQPRRLFWGRARGHIGEGNMKLHCCVAAYVSDFALLGTVLLPYPEYRAKFSASLDHSMWFHSTFRSDEWMLYECESPWAGSSRGLVQGRMWRRDGVLAASCTQEGVLRVKPVTEPSKL
;
A
#
# COMPACT_ATOMS: atom_id res chain seq x y z
N MET A 1 -32.66 -45.26 -24.36
CA MET A 1 -32.47 -46.46 -23.50
C MET A 1 -30.97 -46.67 -23.36
N ALA A 2 -30.31 -46.47 -22.24
CA ALA A 2 -30.74 -46.25 -20.87
C ALA A 2 -29.71 -45.37 -20.15
N GLU A 3 -30.21 -44.66 -19.14
CA GLU A 3 -29.50 -43.77 -18.23
C GLU A 3 -28.42 -44.49 -17.41
N LYS A 4 -27.38 -43.74 -17.02
CA LYS A 4 -26.61 -44.05 -15.82
C LYS A 4 -26.31 -42.75 -15.10
N GLU A 5 -27.15 -42.47 -14.11
CA GLU A 5 -26.95 -41.48 -13.06
C GLU A 5 -25.66 -41.78 -12.29
N LEU A 6 -24.85 -40.76 -12.04
CA LEU A 6 -23.83 -40.76 -10.99
C LEU A 6 -23.97 -39.43 -10.25
N GLY A 7 -24.24 -39.56 -8.96
CA GLY A 7 -24.78 -38.52 -8.08
C GLY A 7 -23.86 -37.32 -7.91
N GLY A 8 -24.48 -36.14 -7.90
CA GLY A 8 -23.86 -34.91 -7.46
C GLY A 8 -23.63 -34.95 -5.96
N SER A 9 -22.35 -34.97 -5.56
CA SER A 9 -21.95 -34.57 -4.22
C SER A 9 -21.95 -33.03 -4.18
N HIS A 10 -22.98 -32.46 -3.56
CA HIS A 10 -22.97 -31.08 -3.11
C HIS A 10 -21.87 -30.91 -2.05
N GLU A 11 -20.67 -30.50 -2.47
CA GLU A 11 -19.72 -29.86 -1.57
C GLU A 11 -20.13 -28.39 -1.43
N SER A 12 -20.70 -28.08 -0.28
CA SER A 12 -21.02 -26.72 0.17
C SER A 12 -19.76 -25.85 0.14
N SER A 13 -19.70 -24.90 -0.80
CA SER A 13 -18.69 -23.84 -0.77
C SER A 13 -18.87 -23.03 0.51
N GLY A 14 -17.94 -23.19 1.46
CA GLY A 14 -17.89 -22.46 2.73
C GLY A 14 -17.52 -20.98 2.54
N LEU A 15 -18.33 -20.24 1.78
CA LEU A 15 -18.41 -18.79 1.87
C LEU A 15 -18.91 -18.45 3.28
N ILE A 16 -18.19 -17.59 4.00
CA ILE A 16 -18.81 -16.86 5.11
C ILE A 16 -20.00 -16.13 4.50
N ASP A 17 -21.20 -16.44 4.99
CA ASP A 17 -22.43 -15.84 4.50
C ASP A 17 -22.31 -14.31 4.65
N LYS A 18 -22.79 -13.55 3.66
CA LYS A 18 -22.89 -12.09 3.80
C LYS A 18 -23.64 -11.72 5.09
N ASN A 19 -24.56 -12.58 5.52
CA ASN A 19 -25.29 -12.45 6.77
C ASN A 19 -24.39 -12.53 8.01
N GLU A 20 -23.36 -13.39 8.06
CA GLU A 20 -22.45 -13.45 9.23
C GLU A 20 -21.60 -12.18 9.36
N ILE A 21 -21.23 -11.55 8.24
CA ILE A 21 -20.51 -10.26 8.24
C ILE A 21 -21.46 -9.12 8.64
N LEU A 22 -22.71 -9.13 8.16
CA LEU A 22 -23.73 -8.14 8.53
C LEU A 22 -24.13 -8.25 10.01
N GLU A 23 -24.32 -9.46 10.54
CA GLU A 23 -24.63 -9.71 11.96
C GLU A 23 -23.47 -9.31 12.88
N ALA A 24 -22.23 -9.58 12.47
CA ALA A 24 -21.04 -9.10 13.18
C ALA A 24 -20.94 -7.56 13.16
N ASN A 25 -21.34 -6.92 12.05
CA ASN A 25 -21.36 -5.46 11.90
C ASN A 25 -22.44 -4.81 12.79
N GLU A 26 -23.60 -5.44 12.97
CA GLU A 26 -24.66 -4.93 13.85
C GLU A 26 -24.30 -5.09 15.33
N ALA A 27 -23.74 -6.24 15.72
CA ALA A 27 -23.32 -6.50 17.11
C ALA A 27 -22.18 -5.59 17.59
N LEU A 28 -21.27 -5.19 16.69
CA LEU A 28 -20.18 -4.25 17.01
C LEU A 28 -20.65 -2.79 17.08
N LYS A 29 -21.70 -2.41 16.33
CA LYS A 29 -22.28 -1.06 16.39
C LYS A 29 -23.00 -0.80 17.72
N SER A 30 -23.68 -1.79 18.29
CA SER A 30 -24.42 -1.62 19.55
C SER A 30 -23.53 -1.50 20.81
N GLU A 31 -22.28 -2.02 20.79
CA GLU A 31 -21.37 -1.94 21.94
C GLU A 31 -20.52 -0.65 21.97
N GLN A 32 -20.45 0.11 20.87
CA GLN A 32 -19.62 1.32 20.76
C GLN A 32 -20.28 2.61 21.28
N ASP A 33 -21.60 2.58 21.55
CA ASP A 33 -22.36 3.77 21.94
C ASP A 33 -22.22 4.18 23.42
N GLU A 34 -21.70 3.31 24.31
CA GLU A 34 -21.63 3.61 25.75
C GLU A 34 -20.23 3.93 26.34
N VAL A 35 -19.13 3.71 25.60
CA VAL A 35 -17.74 3.90 26.12
C VAL A 35 -16.94 4.98 25.36
N SER A 36 -17.49 5.55 24.30
CA SER A 36 -16.75 6.29 23.26
C SER A 36 -16.56 7.80 23.49
N GLN A 37 -17.17 8.42 24.51
CA GLN A 37 -17.22 9.89 24.60
C GLN A 37 -16.11 10.56 25.43
N SER A 38 -15.43 9.89 26.36
CA SER A 38 -14.45 10.57 27.24
C SER A 38 -12.96 10.23 27.02
N ARG A 39 -12.64 9.05 26.46
CA ARG A 39 -11.23 8.66 26.14
C ARG A 39 -10.77 9.11 24.74
N ASN A 40 -11.70 9.47 23.87
CA ASN A 40 -11.43 9.72 22.45
C ASN A 40 -10.81 11.11 22.19
N SER A 41 -11.13 12.13 23.00
CA SER A 41 -10.64 13.50 22.76
C SER A 41 -9.17 13.68 23.10
N GLN A 42 -8.64 12.92 24.07
CA GLN A 42 -7.26 13.07 24.54
C GLN A 42 -6.26 12.25 23.69
N TYR A 43 -6.70 11.15 23.07
CA TYR A 43 -5.93 10.38 22.09
C TYR A 43 -5.95 10.98 20.67
N GLN A 44 -7.04 11.67 20.28
CA GLN A 44 -7.16 12.29 18.96
C GLN A 44 -6.22 13.50 18.76
N GLN A 45 -5.74 14.14 19.82
CA GLN A 45 -4.84 15.29 19.71
C GLN A 45 -3.37 14.91 19.47
N ASP A 46 -2.94 13.68 19.81
CA ASP A 46 -1.52 13.27 19.73
C ASP A 46 -1.21 12.39 18.48
N LEU A 47 -2.23 11.79 17.87
CA LEU A 47 -2.13 11.07 16.58
C LEU A 47 -2.10 11.99 15.35
N LYS A 48 -2.05 13.32 15.57
CA LYS A 48 -2.34 14.34 14.55
C LYS A 48 -1.32 14.47 13.42
N SER A 49 -0.23 13.70 13.34
CA SER A 49 0.76 13.96 12.27
C SER A 49 1.79 12.88 11.88
N VAL A 50 1.64 11.60 12.20
CA VAL A 50 2.73 10.61 11.97
C VAL A 50 3.22 10.56 10.50
N LEU A 51 2.33 10.57 9.49
CA LEU A 51 2.80 10.56 8.09
C LEU A 51 3.43 11.88 7.63
N VAL A 52 2.80 12.99 7.99
CA VAL A 52 3.12 14.32 7.45
C VAL A 52 4.29 14.96 8.20
N THR A 53 4.42 14.75 9.51
CA THR A 53 5.52 15.34 10.30
C THR A 53 6.69 14.40 10.57
N SER A 54 6.53 13.07 10.44
CA SER A 54 7.66 12.15 10.71
C SER A 54 8.09 11.33 9.49
N VAL A 55 7.21 10.55 8.84
CA VAL A 55 7.66 9.55 7.84
C VAL A 55 8.18 10.16 6.53
N LEU A 56 7.54 11.21 6.01
CA LEU A 56 7.97 11.89 4.77
C LEU A 56 8.73 13.20 5.01
N ASN A 57 8.95 13.56 6.28
CA ASN A 57 9.65 14.79 6.59
C ASN A 57 11.14 14.66 6.25
N LEU A 58 11.66 15.68 5.57
CA LEU A 58 13.05 15.77 5.16
C LEU A 58 13.65 17.08 5.67
N GLU A 59 14.73 16.95 6.43
CA GLU A 59 15.59 18.06 6.80
C GLU A 59 16.38 18.52 5.57
N LYS A 60 16.44 19.83 5.33
CA LYS A 60 17.28 20.39 4.28
C LYS A 60 18.69 20.59 4.83
N LEU A 61 19.68 19.97 4.20
CA LEU A 61 21.10 20.16 4.56
C LEU A 61 21.74 21.26 3.71
N ASP A 62 21.40 21.30 2.42
CA ASP A 62 21.90 22.30 1.46
C ASP A 62 20.89 22.48 0.30
N VAL A 63 21.21 23.32 -0.68
CA VAL A 63 20.54 23.38 -1.96
C VAL A 63 20.55 21.98 -2.58
N ASP A 64 19.35 21.47 -2.87
CA ASP A 64 19.15 20.19 -3.54
C ASP A 64 19.74 18.97 -2.78
N LEU A 65 20.00 19.12 -1.46
CA LEU A 65 20.45 18.05 -0.58
C LEU A 65 19.60 17.99 0.70
N TYR A 66 19.02 16.81 0.95
CA TYR A 66 18.10 16.59 2.05
C TYR A 66 18.45 15.33 2.85
N ARG A 67 17.98 15.24 4.09
CA ARG A 67 18.20 14.12 5.00
C ARG A 67 16.88 13.61 5.59
N GLY A 68 16.65 12.31 5.47
CA GLY A 68 15.57 11.59 6.16
C GLY A 68 16.12 10.77 7.33
N THR A 69 15.50 10.87 8.51
CA THR A 69 15.96 10.23 9.75
C THR A 69 14.92 9.31 10.41
N HIS A 70 13.63 9.54 10.17
CA HIS A 70 12.54 8.80 10.83
C HIS A 70 12.10 7.65 9.94
N HIS A 71 12.74 6.49 10.06
CA HIS A 71 12.43 5.32 9.24
C HIS A 71 11.36 4.44 9.89
N TRP A 72 10.27 4.19 9.16
CA TRP A 72 9.36 3.11 9.50
C TRP A 72 10.01 1.79 9.07
N VAL A 73 10.25 0.91 10.04
CA VAL A 73 10.98 -0.34 9.82
C VAL A 73 9.99 -1.50 9.79
N PRO A 74 9.61 -2.03 8.61
CA PRO A 74 8.81 -3.24 8.53
C PRO A 74 9.54 -4.44 9.14
N ARG A 75 8.80 -5.53 9.38
CA ARG A 75 9.30 -6.78 9.97
C ARG A 75 10.52 -7.39 9.27
N THR A 76 10.75 -7.04 8.01
CA THR A 76 11.92 -7.43 7.23
C THR A 76 13.23 -6.82 7.75
N GLN A 77 13.15 -5.88 8.70
CA GLN A 77 14.28 -5.12 9.27
C GLN A 77 15.07 -4.34 8.22
N ARG A 78 14.43 -4.00 7.10
CA ARG A 78 14.97 -3.16 6.02
C ARG A 78 14.13 -1.91 5.92
N LEU A 79 14.69 -0.86 5.32
CA LEU A 79 13.91 0.31 4.95
C LEU A 79 12.73 -0.11 4.05
N PHE A 80 11.56 0.45 4.32
CA PHE A 80 10.39 0.26 3.47
C PHE A 80 10.56 1.02 2.15
N GLY A 81 10.39 0.33 1.02
CA GLY A 81 10.61 0.89 -0.32
C GLY A 81 9.76 2.14 -0.56
N GLY A 82 8.47 2.07 -0.27
CA GLY A 82 7.54 3.20 -0.37
C GLY A 82 8.00 4.44 0.40
N GLN A 83 8.66 4.28 1.55
CA GLN A 83 9.23 5.42 2.27
C GLN A 83 10.33 6.11 1.48
N ILE A 84 11.25 5.34 0.89
CA ILE A 84 12.38 5.89 0.13
C ILE A 84 11.90 6.53 -1.16
N VAL A 85 10.90 5.93 -1.83
CA VAL A 85 10.27 6.53 -3.03
C VAL A 85 9.53 7.82 -2.67
N GLY A 86 8.70 7.80 -1.62
CA GLY A 86 7.97 8.98 -1.16
C GLY A 86 8.90 10.13 -0.77
N GLN A 87 9.94 9.86 0.01
CA GLN A 87 10.93 10.86 0.40
C GLN A 87 11.75 11.36 -0.81
N ALA A 88 12.11 10.49 -1.76
CA ALA A 88 12.76 10.93 -3.01
C ALA A 88 11.86 11.90 -3.79
N LEU A 89 10.55 11.63 -3.88
CA LEU A 89 9.62 12.55 -4.51
C LEU A 89 9.46 13.86 -3.73
N VAL A 90 9.49 13.84 -2.39
CA VAL A 90 9.52 15.06 -1.56
C VAL A 90 10.75 15.90 -1.90
N ALA A 91 11.94 15.30 -1.95
CA ALA A 91 13.18 16.01 -2.28
C ALA A 91 13.11 16.64 -3.68
N ALA A 92 12.64 15.90 -4.68
CA ALA A 92 12.42 16.42 -6.02
C ALA A 92 11.39 17.57 -6.03
N ALA A 93 10.25 17.41 -5.36
CA ALA A 93 9.17 18.40 -5.31
C ALA A 93 9.57 19.71 -4.61
N LYS A 94 10.47 19.65 -3.62
CA LYS A 94 11.06 20.83 -2.96
C LYS A 94 12.02 21.62 -3.87
N SER A 95 12.48 21.03 -4.97
CA SER A 95 13.41 21.66 -5.94
C SER A 95 12.71 22.25 -7.18
N VAL A 96 11.38 22.25 -7.23
CA VAL A 96 10.57 22.80 -8.35
C VAL A 96 9.61 23.89 -7.86
N SER A 97 9.19 24.79 -8.74
CA SER A 97 8.21 25.85 -8.42
C SER A 97 6.86 25.29 -7.99
N ASP A 98 6.04 26.10 -7.31
CA ASP A 98 4.71 25.68 -6.83
C ASP A 98 3.67 25.48 -7.93
N SER A 99 3.92 26.05 -9.11
CA SER A 99 3.11 25.84 -10.32
C SER A 99 3.34 24.50 -11.01
N LEU A 100 4.31 23.70 -10.56
CA LEU A 100 4.68 22.41 -11.13
C LEU A 100 4.23 21.25 -10.23
N TYR A 101 3.55 20.28 -10.83
CA TYR A 101 3.01 19.10 -10.14
C TYR A 101 3.62 17.83 -10.71
N ALA A 102 3.90 16.86 -9.84
CA ALA A 102 4.43 15.57 -10.27
C ALA A 102 3.38 14.87 -11.16
N HIS A 103 3.80 14.42 -12.34
CA HIS A 103 2.96 13.61 -13.22
C HIS A 103 3.53 12.22 -13.45
N SER A 104 4.83 12.00 -13.19
CA SER A 104 5.40 10.65 -13.14
C SER A 104 6.66 10.57 -12.30
N LEU A 105 6.96 9.35 -11.87
CA LEU A 105 8.26 8.95 -11.33
C LEU A 105 8.64 7.55 -11.80
N HIS A 106 9.94 7.29 -11.89
CA HIS A 106 10.52 5.99 -12.19
C HIS A 106 11.75 5.79 -11.31
N CYS A 107 11.84 4.67 -10.60
CA CYS A 107 12.99 4.40 -9.75
C CYS A 107 13.42 2.94 -9.76
N TYR A 108 14.71 2.73 -9.46
CA TYR A 108 15.29 1.41 -9.21
C TYR A 108 15.81 1.34 -7.78
N PHE A 109 15.48 0.26 -7.09
CA PHE A 109 16.04 -0.11 -5.80
C PHE A 109 17.38 -0.81 -6.05
N VAL A 110 18.48 -0.11 -5.75
CA VAL A 110 19.83 -0.57 -6.09
C VAL A 110 20.41 -1.43 -4.96
N ARG A 111 20.13 -1.08 -3.71
CA ARG A 111 20.67 -1.75 -2.52
C ARG A 111 19.65 -1.77 -1.39
N ALA A 112 19.77 -2.75 -0.50
CA ALA A 112 19.01 -2.75 0.75
C ALA A 112 19.48 -1.61 1.66
N GLY A 113 18.55 -0.81 2.16
CA GLY A 113 18.86 0.26 3.11
C GLY A 113 18.94 -0.23 4.55
N ASP A 114 19.85 0.38 5.32
CA ASP A 114 20.00 0.16 6.77
C ASP A 114 19.05 1.11 7.54
N PRO A 115 18.07 0.59 8.30
CA PRO A 115 17.15 1.42 9.07
C PRO A 115 17.80 2.23 10.21
N LYS A 116 19.04 1.91 10.60
CA LYS A 116 19.76 2.60 11.68
C LYS A 116 20.51 3.84 11.19
N VAL A 117 20.57 4.05 9.88
CA VAL A 117 21.39 5.09 9.26
C VAL A 117 20.46 6.06 8.51
N PRO A 118 20.64 7.39 8.67
CA PRO A 118 19.88 8.35 7.89
C PRO A 118 20.09 8.17 6.39
N VAL A 119 19.09 8.54 5.59
CA VAL A 119 19.18 8.53 4.12
C VAL A 119 19.39 9.95 3.62
N LEU A 120 20.41 10.15 2.80
CA LEU A 120 20.63 11.41 2.10
C LEU A 120 19.93 11.37 0.75
N TYR A 121 19.19 12.42 0.41
CA TYR A 121 18.53 12.59 -0.88
C TYR A 121 19.19 13.74 -1.62
N GLN A 122 20.01 13.41 -2.61
CA GLN A 122 20.67 14.37 -3.49
C GLN A 122 19.84 14.52 -4.77
N VAL A 123 19.50 15.75 -5.11
CA VAL A 123 18.70 16.09 -6.28
C VAL A 123 19.59 16.74 -7.34
N ASP A 124 19.53 16.22 -8.57
CA ASP A 124 20.11 16.88 -9.74
C ASP A 124 18.98 17.47 -10.60
N ARG A 125 19.11 18.75 -10.96
CA ARG A 125 18.15 19.44 -11.84
C ARG A 125 18.40 19.09 -13.29
N THR A 126 17.95 17.91 -13.71
CA THR A 126 18.20 17.37 -15.06
C THR A 126 17.75 18.34 -16.17
N ARG A 127 16.58 18.97 -16.00
CA ARG A 127 16.02 19.91 -16.99
C ARG A 127 14.98 20.83 -16.35
N ASP A 128 15.03 22.10 -16.72
CA ASP A 128 13.94 23.06 -16.52
C ASP A 128 13.44 23.56 -17.88
N GLY A 129 12.28 23.07 -18.31
CA GLY A 129 11.62 23.49 -19.54
C GLY A 129 10.45 24.44 -19.26
N ARG A 130 9.81 24.93 -20.34
CA ARG A 130 8.65 25.83 -20.22
C ARG A 130 7.45 25.19 -19.52
N SER A 131 7.16 23.93 -19.84
CA SER A 131 5.99 23.22 -19.34
C SER A 131 6.33 21.98 -18.53
N PHE A 132 7.52 21.44 -18.74
CA PHE A 132 7.98 20.19 -18.13
C PHE A 132 9.36 20.40 -17.48
N THR A 133 9.51 19.83 -16.30
CA THR A 133 10.73 19.85 -15.52
C THR A 133 11.07 18.45 -15.06
N VAL A 134 12.35 18.08 -15.11
CA VAL A 134 12.83 16.76 -14.71
C VAL A 134 13.85 16.90 -13.57
N ARG A 135 13.73 16.03 -12.57
CA ARG A 135 14.65 15.90 -11.44
C ARG A 135 15.16 14.47 -11.36
N SER A 136 16.47 14.32 -11.21
CA SER A 136 17.09 13.06 -10.78
C SER A 136 17.26 13.10 -9.28
N VAL A 137 16.97 12.01 -8.57
CA VAL A 137 17.21 11.90 -7.14
C VAL A 137 17.98 10.62 -6.85
N LYS A 138 19.05 10.74 -6.06
CA LYS A 138 19.77 9.61 -5.48
C LYS A 138 19.48 9.57 -3.99
N ALA A 139 18.95 8.45 -3.51
CA ALA A 139 18.91 8.17 -2.09
C ALA A 139 20.20 7.42 -1.73
N ILE A 140 20.96 7.92 -0.75
CA ILE A 140 22.34 7.51 -0.48
C ILE A 140 22.49 7.12 0.99
N GLN A 141 23.13 5.99 1.23
CA GLN A 141 23.65 5.57 2.54
C GLN A 141 25.09 5.07 2.37
N HIS A 142 25.95 5.34 3.35
CA HIS A 142 27.37 4.95 3.30
C HIS A 142 28.10 5.36 2.00
N GLY A 143 27.73 6.51 1.44
CA GLY A 143 28.29 7.01 0.17
C GLY A 143 27.84 6.23 -1.07
N GLN A 144 26.88 5.30 -0.96
CA GLN A 144 26.39 4.46 -2.05
C GLN A 144 24.89 4.70 -2.31
N PRO A 145 24.45 4.78 -3.57
CA PRO A 145 23.02 4.84 -3.88
C PRO A 145 22.30 3.57 -3.44
N ILE A 146 21.22 3.73 -2.69
CA ILE A 146 20.24 2.68 -2.36
C ILE A 146 19.03 2.75 -3.28
N LEU A 147 18.70 3.95 -3.78
CA LEU A 147 17.66 4.20 -4.77
C LEU A 147 18.18 5.23 -5.80
N ILE A 148 17.86 5.02 -7.07
CA ILE A 148 17.92 6.05 -8.10
C ILE A 148 16.50 6.33 -8.60
N CYS A 149 16.12 7.60 -8.72
CA CYS A 149 14.79 8.02 -9.11
C CYS A 149 14.86 9.14 -10.15
N GLN A 150 13.98 9.11 -11.14
CA GLN A 150 13.67 10.23 -12.03
C GLN A 150 12.22 10.64 -11.76
N ALA A 151 11.98 11.92 -11.52
CA ALA A 151 10.66 12.49 -11.35
C ALA A 151 10.42 13.59 -12.38
N SER A 152 9.26 13.57 -13.03
CA SER A 152 8.87 14.56 -14.02
C SER A 152 7.66 15.36 -13.52
N PHE A 153 7.73 16.67 -13.71
CA PHE A 153 6.77 17.64 -13.22
C PHE A 153 6.24 18.46 -14.38
N GLN A 154 4.96 18.84 -14.32
CA GLN A 154 4.28 19.58 -15.36
C GLN A 154 3.43 20.71 -14.76
N THR A 155 3.28 21.79 -15.52
CA THR A 155 2.27 22.82 -15.21
C THR A 155 0.87 22.31 -15.53
N LEU A 156 -0.14 22.77 -14.79
CA LEU A 156 -1.54 22.45 -15.12
C LEU A 156 -1.92 23.08 -16.46
N GLN A 157 -2.49 22.27 -17.35
CA GLN A 157 -2.90 22.68 -18.69
C GLN A 157 -4.19 21.94 -19.08
N PRO A 158 -5.17 22.62 -19.71
CA PRO A 158 -6.38 21.96 -20.18
C PRO A 158 -6.10 21.04 -21.37
N SER A 159 -6.87 19.96 -21.48
CA SER A 159 -6.87 19.05 -22.64
C SER A 159 -8.31 18.70 -23.02
N PRO A 160 -8.66 18.74 -24.31
CA PRO A 160 -9.95 18.24 -24.79
C PRO A 160 -10.00 16.69 -24.82
N LEU A 161 -8.85 16.02 -24.73
CA LEU A 161 -8.76 14.57 -24.71
C LEU A 161 -8.83 14.06 -23.28
N GLN A 162 -9.89 13.33 -22.94
CA GLN A 162 -10.09 12.71 -21.64
C GLN A 162 -10.76 11.36 -21.80
N HIS A 163 -10.16 10.32 -21.22
CA HIS A 163 -10.74 9.00 -21.05
C HIS A 163 -10.02 8.28 -19.92
N GLN A 164 -10.67 7.28 -19.35
CA GLN A 164 -10.07 6.35 -18.39
C GLN A 164 -10.85 5.03 -18.44
N PHE A 165 -10.28 3.98 -17.85
CA PHE A 165 -11.06 2.77 -17.57
C PHE A 165 -12.14 3.06 -16.51
N PRO A 166 -13.25 2.29 -16.50
CA PRO A 166 -14.20 2.35 -15.39
C PRO A 166 -13.58 1.79 -14.12
N MET A 167 -13.87 2.43 -12.98
CA MET A 167 -13.51 1.89 -11.67
C MET A 167 -14.25 0.55 -11.42
N PRO A 168 -13.59 -0.48 -10.84
CA PRO A 168 -14.27 -1.71 -10.45
C PRO A 168 -15.39 -1.48 -9.44
N VAL A 169 -16.48 -2.22 -9.58
CA VAL A 169 -17.60 -2.21 -8.61
C VAL A 169 -17.19 -3.00 -7.37
N VAL A 170 -17.13 -2.33 -6.23
CA VAL A 170 -16.76 -2.90 -4.92
C VAL A 170 -17.64 -2.29 -3.82
N PRO A 171 -17.82 -2.96 -2.67
CA PRO A 171 -18.44 -2.35 -1.50
C PRO A 171 -17.74 -1.05 -1.08
N PRO A 172 -18.50 -0.05 -0.61
CA PRO A 172 -17.92 1.17 -0.09
C PRO A 172 -17.12 0.90 1.19
N PRO A 173 -16.16 1.77 1.56
CA PRO A 173 -15.30 1.54 2.71
C PRO A 173 -16.08 1.48 4.04
N GLU A 174 -17.27 2.05 4.14
CA GLU A 174 -18.11 2.00 5.34
C GLU A 174 -18.64 0.60 5.65
N ASP A 175 -18.77 -0.26 4.63
CA ASP A 175 -19.29 -1.63 4.77
C ASP A 175 -18.18 -2.65 5.05
N LEU A 176 -16.93 -2.20 5.09
CA LEU A 176 -15.74 -3.04 5.21
C LEU A 176 -15.04 -2.82 6.54
N LEU A 177 -14.54 -3.91 7.11
CA LEU A 177 -13.69 -3.88 8.29
C LEU A 177 -12.26 -3.51 7.92
N THR A 178 -11.61 -2.74 8.79
CA THR A 178 -10.17 -2.51 8.74
C THR A 178 -9.39 -3.81 8.99
N VAL A 179 -8.12 -3.84 8.60
CA VAL A 179 -7.22 -4.95 8.93
C VAL A 179 -7.17 -5.18 10.44
N GLU A 180 -7.15 -4.12 11.24
CA GLU A 180 -7.15 -4.19 12.69
C GLU A 180 -8.43 -4.83 13.24
N GLU A 181 -9.61 -4.37 12.78
CA GLU A 181 -10.90 -4.94 13.18
C GLU A 181 -11.04 -6.40 12.76
N LEU A 182 -10.60 -6.75 11.54
CA LEU A 182 -10.59 -8.15 11.09
C LEU A 182 -9.73 -9.01 12.00
N ILE A 183 -8.52 -8.56 12.37
CA ILE A 183 -7.65 -9.32 13.27
C ILE A 183 -8.33 -9.53 14.64
N HIS A 184 -8.93 -8.49 15.21
CA HIS A 184 -9.67 -8.61 16.47
C HIS A 184 -10.85 -9.59 16.35
N HIS A 185 -11.60 -9.53 15.25
CA HIS A 185 -12.68 -10.46 14.96
C HIS A 185 -12.17 -11.92 14.91
N TYR A 186 -11.08 -12.20 14.19
CA TYR A 186 -10.50 -13.56 14.14
C TYR A 186 -10.01 -14.04 15.52
N LEU A 187 -9.38 -13.17 16.31
CA LEU A 187 -8.91 -13.53 17.66
C LEU A 187 -10.06 -13.83 18.63
N ARG A 188 -11.24 -13.20 18.44
CA ARG A 188 -12.41 -13.37 19.32
C ARG A 188 -13.29 -14.56 18.91
N TYR A 189 -13.52 -14.74 17.61
CA TYR A 189 -14.55 -15.66 17.10
C TYR A 189 -14.02 -16.92 16.43
N LYS A 190 -12.70 -17.09 16.25
CA LYS A 190 -12.10 -18.36 15.79
C LYS A 190 -11.28 -19.02 16.90
N PRO A 191 -11.92 -19.81 17.79
CA PRO A 191 -11.25 -20.45 18.92
C PRO A 191 -10.17 -21.46 18.50
N ASP A 192 -10.37 -22.15 17.37
CA ASP A 192 -9.47 -23.20 16.83
C ASP A 192 -8.22 -22.68 16.11
N LEU A 193 -7.96 -21.38 16.22
CA LEU A 193 -6.78 -20.77 15.61
C LEU A 193 -5.51 -21.31 16.29
N ALA A 194 -4.57 -21.83 15.50
CA ALA A 194 -3.27 -22.27 16.02
C ALA A 194 -2.56 -21.15 16.81
N GLU A 195 -1.83 -21.50 17.86
CA GLU A 195 -1.17 -20.50 18.72
C GLU A 195 -0.14 -19.64 17.96
N GLU A 196 0.58 -20.24 17.01
CA GLU A 196 1.48 -19.53 16.09
C GLU A 196 0.74 -18.49 15.26
N ALA A 197 -0.48 -18.81 14.83
CA ALA A 197 -1.33 -17.92 14.07
C ALA A 197 -1.84 -16.77 14.94
N LYS A 198 -2.32 -17.04 16.16
CA LYS A 198 -2.70 -16.00 17.14
C LYS A 198 -1.52 -15.07 17.43
N LYS A 199 -0.33 -15.63 17.62
CA LYS A 199 0.91 -14.86 17.85
C LYS A 199 1.26 -13.99 16.62
N GLY A 200 1.09 -14.51 15.41
CA GLY A 200 1.28 -13.77 14.16
C GLY A 200 0.35 -12.56 14.04
N LEU A 201 -0.93 -12.75 14.37
CA LEU A 201 -1.97 -11.73 14.38
C LEU A 201 -1.73 -10.65 15.45
N LYS A 202 -1.44 -11.03 16.70
CA LYS A 202 -1.11 -10.07 17.77
C LYS A 202 0.10 -9.21 17.42
N LYS A 203 1.11 -9.80 16.78
CA LYS A 203 2.25 -9.03 16.24
C LYS A 203 1.86 -8.10 15.10
N LEU A 204 0.77 -8.36 14.35
CA LEU A 204 0.34 -7.48 13.25
C LEU A 204 -0.34 -6.25 13.83
N LEU A 205 -1.18 -6.44 14.84
CA LEU A 205 -1.80 -5.33 15.59
C LEU A 205 -0.78 -4.41 16.27
N ALA A 206 0.32 -4.97 16.78
CA ALA A 206 1.38 -4.18 17.42
C ALA A 206 2.19 -3.32 16.44
N ASN A 207 2.03 -3.49 15.12
CA ASN A 207 2.69 -2.67 14.14
C ASN A 207 1.82 -1.47 13.80
N GLU A 208 2.20 -0.29 14.26
CA GLU A 208 1.58 0.95 13.78
C GLU A 208 1.94 1.16 12.31
N VAL A 209 0.92 1.06 11.45
CA VAL A 209 1.05 1.37 10.03
C VAL A 209 0.44 2.75 9.81
N PRO A 210 1.16 3.66 9.14
CA PRO A 210 0.65 5.00 8.88
C PRO A 210 -0.54 5.06 7.91
N ILE A 211 -0.97 3.93 7.35
CA ILE A 211 -2.05 3.80 6.37
C ILE A 211 -3.14 2.95 7.00
N GLU A 212 -4.39 3.41 6.89
CA GLU A 212 -5.57 2.58 7.16
C GLU A 212 -5.95 1.78 5.92
N ILE A 213 -6.24 0.49 6.11
CA ILE A 213 -6.53 -0.44 5.02
C ILE A 213 -7.80 -1.22 5.33
N LYS A 214 -8.72 -1.24 4.37
CA LYS A 214 -9.94 -2.06 4.38
C LYS A 214 -9.94 -2.99 3.16
N PRO A 215 -9.60 -4.27 3.33
CA PRO A 215 -9.64 -5.24 2.24
C PRO A 215 -11.06 -5.37 1.68
N VAL A 216 -11.23 -5.36 0.36
CA VAL A 216 -12.54 -5.56 -0.29
C VAL A 216 -12.98 -7.02 -0.19
N ASN A 217 -12.07 -7.92 -0.51
CA ASN A 217 -12.22 -9.35 -0.29
C ASN A 217 -11.14 -9.72 0.71
N PRO A 218 -11.44 -9.78 2.02
CA PRO A 218 -10.47 -10.26 3.00
C PRO A 218 -10.27 -11.74 2.73
N ALA A 219 -9.33 -12.07 1.83
CA ALA A 219 -8.66 -13.35 1.81
C ALA A 219 -8.44 -13.71 3.27
N HIS A 220 -8.98 -14.84 3.74
CA HIS A 220 -8.72 -15.28 5.09
C HIS A 220 -7.23 -15.08 5.35
N PHE A 221 -6.84 -14.49 6.49
CA PHE A 221 -5.41 -14.29 6.80
C PHE A 221 -4.59 -15.58 6.66
N TYR A 222 -5.28 -16.72 6.56
CA TYR A 222 -4.80 -18.09 6.38
C TYR A 222 -4.70 -18.60 4.93
N ARG A 223 -5.05 -17.82 3.89
CA ARG A 223 -5.07 -18.27 2.47
C ARG A 223 -5.71 -19.67 2.32
N LEU A 224 -7.03 -19.76 2.38
CA LEU A 224 -7.74 -21.05 2.33
C LEU A 224 -7.70 -21.75 0.96
N GLY A 225 -7.16 -21.09 -0.08
CA GLY A 225 -6.98 -21.69 -1.40
C GLY A 225 -6.34 -20.72 -2.39
N PRO A 226 -6.11 -21.18 -3.64
CA PRO A 226 -5.61 -20.34 -4.72
C PRO A 226 -6.58 -19.21 -5.05
N GLU A 227 -6.06 -17.99 -5.16
CA GLU A 227 -6.84 -16.81 -5.55
C GLU A 227 -6.39 -16.29 -6.92
N GLN A 228 -7.24 -15.48 -7.55
CA GLN A 228 -6.81 -14.71 -8.71
C GLN A 228 -5.61 -13.82 -8.32
N PRO A 229 -4.66 -13.54 -9.24
CA PRO A 229 -3.54 -12.63 -8.99
C PRO A 229 -4.01 -11.16 -8.99
N ARG A 230 -5.10 -10.86 -8.28
CA ARG A 230 -5.74 -9.56 -8.20
C ARG A 230 -6.24 -9.31 -6.78
N ARG A 231 -6.00 -8.12 -6.26
CA ARG A 231 -6.44 -7.68 -4.93
C ARG A 231 -7.00 -6.28 -4.99
N LEU A 232 -8.05 -6.04 -4.22
CA LEU A 232 -8.70 -4.75 -4.08
C LEU A 232 -8.75 -4.40 -2.60
N PHE A 233 -8.38 -3.18 -2.25
CA PHE A 233 -8.54 -2.66 -0.90
C PHE A 233 -8.71 -1.15 -0.92
N TRP A 234 -9.50 -0.63 0.02
CA TRP A 234 -9.52 0.80 0.29
C TRP A 234 -8.32 1.16 1.17
N GLY A 235 -7.59 2.20 0.79
CA GLY A 235 -6.45 2.72 1.54
C GLY A 235 -6.59 4.22 1.76
N ARG A 236 -6.17 4.70 2.93
CA ARG A 236 -5.97 6.14 3.20
C ARG A 236 -4.83 6.37 4.17
N ALA A 237 -4.15 7.49 4.04
CA ALA A 237 -3.20 7.97 5.03
C ALA A 237 -3.92 8.34 6.33
N ARG A 238 -3.33 8.00 7.48
CA ARG A 238 -3.77 8.50 8.78
C ARG A 238 -3.39 9.99 8.92
N GLY A 239 -4.32 10.78 9.46
CA GLY A 239 -4.16 12.22 9.67
C GLY A 239 -4.77 13.08 8.56
N HIS A 240 -4.59 14.40 8.66
CA HIS A 240 -5.11 15.38 7.70
C HIS A 240 -3.97 16.05 6.95
N ILE A 241 -4.01 16.03 5.62
CA ILE A 241 -3.02 16.68 4.74
C ILE A 241 -3.55 18.05 4.25
N GLY A 242 -4.86 18.12 3.98
CA GLY A 242 -5.52 19.32 3.47
C GLY A 242 -5.49 19.42 1.93
N GLU A 243 -6.49 20.07 1.35
CA GLU A 243 -6.78 20.04 -0.10
C GLU A 243 -5.73 20.74 -0.97
N GLY A 244 -5.02 21.73 -0.43
CA GLY A 244 -4.14 22.62 -1.19
C GLY A 244 -2.76 22.04 -1.53
N ASN A 245 -2.38 20.88 -0.98
CA ASN A 245 -1.01 20.36 -1.10
C ASN A 245 -0.91 19.11 -1.99
N MET A 246 -1.25 19.28 -3.27
CA MET A 246 -1.20 18.18 -4.24
C MET A 246 0.18 17.51 -4.35
N LYS A 247 1.28 18.29 -4.22
CA LYS A 247 2.64 17.74 -4.18
C LYS A 247 2.80 16.73 -3.04
N LEU A 248 2.31 17.06 -1.83
CA LEU A 248 2.36 16.17 -0.68
C LEU A 248 1.43 14.97 -0.88
N HIS A 249 0.23 15.14 -1.45
CA HIS A 249 -0.64 14.01 -1.79
C HIS A 249 0.04 13.02 -2.74
N CYS A 250 0.72 13.50 -3.80
CA CYS A 250 1.52 12.63 -4.68
C CYS A 250 2.65 11.91 -3.93
N CYS A 251 3.35 12.59 -3.01
CA CYS A 251 4.39 11.97 -2.17
C CYS A 251 3.84 10.88 -1.25
N VAL A 252 2.66 11.11 -0.66
CA VAL A 252 1.98 10.11 0.17
C VAL A 252 1.46 8.96 -0.68
N ALA A 253 0.90 9.22 -1.86
CA ALA A 253 0.50 8.15 -2.78
C ALA A 253 1.71 7.31 -3.22
N ALA A 254 2.86 7.93 -3.44
CA ALA A 254 4.11 7.20 -3.69
C ALA A 254 4.49 6.28 -2.53
N TYR A 255 4.35 6.75 -1.29
CA TYR A 255 4.50 5.91 -0.10
C TYR A 255 3.51 4.73 -0.07
N VAL A 256 2.21 5.01 -0.27
CA VAL A 256 1.13 4.01 -0.21
C VAL A 256 1.26 2.98 -1.33
N SER A 257 1.72 3.39 -2.52
CA SER A 257 1.72 2.53 -3.71
C SER A 257 2.59 1.28 -3.57
N ASP A 258 3.66 1.33 -2.80
CA ASP A 258 4.51 0.15 -2.55
C ASP A 258 3.96 -0.74 -1.41
N PHE A 259 2.88 -0.31 -0.75
CA PHE A 259 2.23 -1.10 0.29
C PHE A 259 1.40 -2.23 -0.33
N ALA A 260 1.68 -3.48 0.07
CA ALA A 260 0.99 -4.70 -0.34
C ALA A 260 1.01 -5.06 -1.85
N LEU A 261 1.57 -4.21 -2.72
CA LEU A 261 1.55 -4.38 -4.18
C LEU A 261 2.22 -5.69 -4.64
N LEU A 262 3.50 -5.90 -4.31
CA LEU A 262 4.27 -7.10 -4.71
C LEU A 262 3.68 -8.40 -4.13
N GLY A 263 2.98 -8.32 -3.00
CA GLY A 263 2.32 -9.47 -2.37
C GLY A 263 1.21 -10.09 -3.22
N THR A 264 0.72 -9.37 -4.24
CA THR A 264 -0.29 -9.83 -5.20
C THR A 264 0.20 -11.03 -6.02
N VAL A 265 1.51 -11.11 -6.29
CA VAL A 265 2.13 -12.22 -7.05
C VAL A 265 1.90 -13.59 -6.40
N LEU A 266 1.81 -13.63 -5.06
CA LEU A 266 1.69 -14.88 -4.30
C LEU A 266 0.24 -15.35 -4.10
N LEU A 267 -0.75 -14.59 -4.56
CA LEU A 267 -2.17 -14.95 -4.36
C LEU A 267 -2.56 -16.29 -5.03
N PRO A 268 -2.09 -16.60 -6.26
CA PRO A 268 -2.39 -17.90 -6.87
C PRO A 268 -1.69 -19.10 -6.24
N TYR A 269 -0.77 -18.88 -5.29
CA TYR A 269 0.18 -19.89 -4.80
C TYR A 269 0.14 -20.02 -3.26
N PRO A 270 -0.98 -20.47 -2.67
CA PRO A 270 -1.17 -20.56 -1.21
C PRO A 270 -0.17 -21.50 -0.53
N GLU A 271 0.29 -22.54 -1.22
CA GLU A 271 1.27 -23.53 -0.76
C GLU A 271 2.70 -22.98 -0.67
N TYR A 272 2.92 -21.74 -1.15
CA TYR A 272 4.21 -21.08 -1.11
C TYR A 272 4.18 -19.80 -0.27
N ARG A 273 5.28 -19.58 0.47
CA ARG A 273 5.57 -18.31 1.14
C ARG A 273 6.88 -17.72 0.65
N ALA A 274 6.97 -16.39 0.66
CA ALA A 274 8.21 -15.70 0.34
C ALA A 274 9.33 -16.13 1.31
N LYS A 275 10.41 -16.68 0.76
CA LYS A 275 11.70 -16.85 1.46
C LYS A 275 12.54 -15.58 1.34
N PHE A 276 12.48 -14.93 0.19
CA PHE A 276 13.11 -13.64 -0.07
C PHE A 276 12.24 -12.85 -1.03
N SER A 277 12.01 -11.57 -0.71
CA SER A 277 11.27 -10.63 -1.53
C SER A 277 11.96 -9.28 -1.50
N ALA A 278 12.10 -8.63 -2.65
CA ALA A 278 12.61 -7.27 -2.76
C ALA A 278 12.07 -6.62 -4.04
N SER A 279 11.64 -5.37 -3.96
CA SER A 279 11.32 -4.56 -5.13
C SER A 279 12.60 -4.32 -5.94
N LEU A 280 12.51 -4.39 -7.26
CA LEU A 280 13.61 -4.08 -8.19
C LEU A 280 13.46 -2.65 -8.71
N ASP A 281 12.26 -2.31 -9.14
CA ASP A 281 11.88 -0.99 -9.61
C ASP A 281 10.53 -0.58 -9.05
N HIS A 282 10.16 0.68 -9.27
CA HIS A 282 8.80 1.16 -9.07
C HIS A 282 8.57 2.38 -9.95
N SER A 283 7.44 2.43 -10.64
CA SER A 283 7.07 3.54 -11.50
C SER A 283 5.63 3.97 -11.23
N MET A 284 5.38 5.27 -11.28
CA MET A 284 4.04 5.83 -11.10
C MET A 284 3.75 6.94 -12.09
N TRP A 285 2.47 7.10 -12.39
CA TRP A 285 1.91 8.20 -13.17
C TRP A 285 0.71 8.77 -12.41
N PHE A 286 0.69 10.09 -12.24
CA PHE A 286 -0.38 10.82 -11.57
C PHE A 286 -1.22 11.52 -12.63
N HIS A 287 -2.51 11.18 -12.70
CA HIS A 287 -3.38 11.53 -13.82
C HIS A 287 -4.36 12.65 -13.48
N SER A 288 -4.76 12.76 -12.21
CA SER A 288 -5.76 13.71 -11.75
C SER A 288 -5.44 14.19 -10.34
N THR A 289 -6.22 15.15 -9.85
CA THR A 289 -6.16 15.58 -8.45
C THR A 289 -6.86 14.56 -7.56
N PHE A 290 -6.30 14.32 -6.38
CA PHE A 290 -6.84 13.40 -5.38
C PHE A 290 -6.33 13.75 -4.00
N ARG A 291 -6.88 13.06 -3.00
CA ARG A 291 -6.54 13.22 -1.60
C ARG A 291 -6.14 11.89 -0.99
N SER A 292 -4.85 11.76 -0.68
CA SER A 292 -4.30 10.57 -0.03
C SER A 292 -4.76 10.39 1.42
N ASP A 293 -5.33 11.42 2.04
CA ASP A 293 -5.97 11.37 3.36
C ASP A 293 -7.48 11.00 3.29
N GLU A 294 -8.00 10.77 2.08
CA GLU A 294 -9.34 10.21 1.85
C GLU A 294 -9.24 8.74 1.40
N TRP A 295 -10.35 8.01 1.51
CA TRP A 295 -10.42 6.64 1.04
C TRP A 295 -10.26 6.57 -0.48
N MET A 296 -9.19 5.93 -0.92
CA MET A 296 -8.97 5.59 -2.32
C MET A 296 -8.98 4.08 -2.50
N LEU A 297 -9.66 3.59 -3.54
CA LEU A 297 -9.59 2.18 -3.89
C LEU A 297 -8.25 1.92 -4.57
N TYR A 298 -7.47 1.00 -4.04
CA TYR A 298 -6.26 0.49 -4.67
C TYR A 298 -6.54 -0.88 -5.27
N GLU A 299 -6.54 -0.92 -6.60
CA GLU A 299 -6.60 -2.14 -7.39
C GLU A 299 -5.19 -2.59 -7.74
N CYS A 300 -4.82 -3.81 -7.35
CA CYS A 300 -3.53 -4.43 -7.66
C CYS A 300 -3.76 -5.70 -8.48
N GLU A 301 -2.96 -5.93 -9.51
CA GLU A 301 -2.96 -7.16 -10.29
C GLU A 301 -1.53 -7.61 -10.65
N SER A 302 -1.33 -8.91 -10.83
CA SER A 302 -0.06 -9.48 -11.30
C SER A 302 -0.28 -10.18 -12.65
N PRO A 303 0.04 -9.52 -13.78
CA PRO A 303 -0.13 -10.12 -15.10
C PRO A 303 0.91 -11.21 -15.41
N TRP A 304 2.03 -11.26 -14.68
CA TRP A 304 3.11 -12.21 -14.94
C TRP A 304 3.96 -12.51 -13.70
N ALA A 305 4.35 -13.78 -13.56
CA ALA A 305 5.35 -14.23 -12.60
C ALA A 305 6.17 -15.38 -13.19
N GLY A 306 7.49 -15.36 -12.97
CA GLY A 306 8.41 -16.33 -13.52
C GLY A 306 9.86 -16.00 -13.20
N SER A 307 10.77 -16.97 -13.34
CA SER A 307 12.21 -16.74 -13.15
C SER A 307 12.59 -16.04 -11.84
N SER A 308 11.91 -16.38 -10.73
CA SER A 308 12.03 -15.73 -9.42
C SER A 308 11.71 -14.22 -9.41
N ARG A 309 10.85 -13.77 -10.32
CA ARG A 309 10.33 -12.41 -10.38
C ARG A 309 8.82 -12.40 -10.53
N GLY A 310 8.21 -11.26 -10.24
CA GLY A 310 6.80 -11.00 -10.51
C GLY A 310 6.58 -9.55 -10.89
N LEU A 311 5.80 -9.33 -11.94
CA LEU A 311 5.32 -8.03 -12.37
C LEU A 311 3.97 -7.77 -11.72
N VAL A 312 3.81 -6.57 -11.16
CA VAL A 312 2.57 -6.10 -10.56
C VAL A 312 2.21 -4.72 -11.08
N GLN A 313 0.93 -4.51 -11.30
CA GLN A 313 0.33 -3.26 -11.75
C GLN A 313 -0.68 -2.79 -10.71
N GLY A 314 -0.78 -1.48 -10.55
CA GLY A 314 -1.63 -0.85 -9.56
C GLY A 314 -2.41 0.33 -10.15
N ARG A 315 -3.66 0.51 -9.71
CA ARG A 315 -4.52 1.65 -10.05
C ARG A 315 -5.16 2.21 -8.78
N MET A 316 -5.00 3.49 -8.55
CA MET A 316 -5.57 4.21 -7.42
C MET A 316 -6.77 5.03 -7.90
N TRP A 317 -7.93 4.75 -7.34
CA TRP A 317 -9.20 5.35 -7.72
C TRP A 317 -9.75 6.20 -6.58
N ARG A 318 -10.23 7.39 -6.92
CA ARG A 318 -11.09 8.17 -6.02
C ARG A 318 -12.43 7.47 -5.85
N ARG A 319 -13.13 7.80 -4.76
CA ARG A 319 -14.46 7.26 -4.46
C ARG A 319 -15.50 7.54 -5.54
N ASP A 320 -15.35 8.64 -6.28
CA ASP A 320 -16.22 9.03 -7.37
C ASP A 320 -15.88 8.36 -8.72
N GLY A 321 -14.95 7.41 -8.73
CA GLY A 321 -14.59 6.64 -9.91
C GLY A 321 -13.45 7.23 -10.75
N VAL A 322 -12.90 8.39 -10.39
CA VAL A 322 -11.78 9.00 -11.13
C VAL A 322 -10.48 8.21 -10.89
N LEU A 323 -9.78 7.86 -11.97
CA LEU A 323 -8.46 7.24 -11.90
C LEU A 323 -7.42 8.29 -11.51
N ALA A 324 -6.98 8.28 -10.27
CA ALA A 324 -6.06 9.26 -9.72
C ALA A 324 -4.61 8.99 -10.11
N ALA A 325 -4.18 7.74 -10.01
CA ALA A 325 -2.81 7.34 -10.32
C ALA A 325 -2.74 5.89 -10.81
N SER A 326 -1.68 5.57 -11.53
CA SER A 326 -1.31 4.20 -11.90
C SER A 326 0.14 3.92 -11.53
N CYS A 327 0.46 2.68 -11.24
CA CYS A 327 1.82 2.28 -10.93
C CYS A 327 2.14 0.87 -11.44
N THR A 328 3.43 0.59 -11.58
CA THR A 328 3.95 -0.74 -11.91
C THR A 328 5.23 -0.99 -11.14
N GLN A 329 5.46 -2.25 -10.78
CA GLN A 329 6.67 -2.69 -10.08
C GLN A 329 7.00 -4.13 -10.49
N GLU A 330 8.27 -4.40 -10.77
CA GLU A 330 8.81 -5.76 -10.76
C GLU A 330 9.56 -6.00 -9.45
N GLY A 331 9.41 -7.19 -8.87
CA GLY A 331 10.14 -7.58 -7.68
C GLY A 331 10.78 -8.95 -7.83
N VAL A 332 11.90 -9.17 -7.14
CA VAL A 332 12.44 -10.52 -6.90
C VAL A 332 11.55 -11.22 -5.89
N LEU A 333 11.15 -12.43 -6.22
CA LEU A 333 10.36 -13.29 -5.36
C LEU A 333 10.92 -14.71 -5.40
N ARG A 334 11.58 -15.10 -4.32
CA ARG A 334 12.06 -16.48 -4.10
C ARG A 334 11.22 -17.11 -3.02
N VAL A 335 10.64 -18.26 -3.32
CA VAL A 335 9.64 -18.92 -2.47
C VAL A 335 10.20 -20.15 -1.78
N LYS A 336 9.49 -20.59 -0.74
CA LYS A 336 9.64 -21.91 -0.11
C LYS A 336 8.25 -22.49 0.17
N PRO A 337 8.09 -23.82 0.18
CA PRO A 337 6.84 -24.44 0.60
C PRO A 337 6.42 -24.00 2.00
N VAL A 338 5.11 -23.88 2.20
CA VAL A 338 4.49 -23.86 3.52
C VAL A 338 4.45 -25.31 3.99
N THR A 339 5.38 -25.70 4.86
CA THR A 339 5.34 -27.03 5.50
C THR A 339 4.10 -27.12 6.37
N GLU A 340 3.23 -28.12 6.12
CA GLU A 340 2.16 -28.46 7.06
C GLU A 340 2.76 -28.72 8.46
N PRO A 341 2.10 -28.35 9.56
CA PRO A 341 2.41 -28.95 10.84
C PRO A 341 2.23 -30.46 10.69
N SER A 342 3.27 -31.21 11.04
CA SER A 342 3.27 -32.67 11.02
C SER A 342 1.98 -33.19 11.64
N LYS A 343 1.18 -33.94 10.86
CA LYS A 343 0.11 -34.79 11.39
C LYS A 343 0.75 -35.99 12.07
N LEU A 344 1.41 -35.77 13.21
CA LEU A 344 1.87 -36.83 14.12
C LEU A 344 1.54 -36.43 15.56
#